data_AF-A0A923AQ31-F1
#
_entry.id   AF-A0A923AQ31-F1
#
_cell.length_a   1.000
_cell.length_b   1.000
_cell.length_c   1.000
_cell.angle_alpha   90.00
_cell.angle_beta   90.00
_cell.angle_gamma   90.00
#
_symmetry.space_group_name_H-M   'P 1'
#
loop_
_entity.id
_entity.type
_entity.pdbx_description
1 polymer ?
#
loop_
_entity_poly.entity_id
_entity_poly.type
_entity_poly.pdbx_seq_one_letter_code
_entity_poly.pdbx_strand_id
1 'polypeptide(L)' 'MRHSSGYRKLNRTHEHRKAMFANMAGSLIEHEQIKT' A
#
# COMPACT_ATOMS: atom_id res chain seq x y z
N MET A 1 -1.03 8.76 21.95
CA MET A 1 0.26 8.61 21.24
C MET A 1 0.38 7.15 20.78
N ARG A 2 0.76 6.88 19.52
CA ARG A 2 0.85 5.49 19.02
C ARG A 2 2.32 5.04 19.08
N HIS A 3 2.74 4.47 20.21
CA HIS A 3 4.10 3.94 20.35
C HIS A 3 4.26 2.70 19.45
N SER A 4 5.37 2.63 18.71
CA SER A 4 5.79 1.49 17.87
C SER A 4 4.93 1.15 16.63
N SER A 5 4.18 2.09 16.05
CA SER A 5 3.52 1.82 14.77
C SER A 5 4.42 2.11 13.56
N GLY A 6 5.09 1.09 13.02
CA GLY A 6 5.96 1.21 11.84
C GLY A 6 5.22 1.39 10.50
N TYR A 7 3.93 1.06 10.44
CA TYR A 7 3.15 1.10 9.19
C TYR A 7 2.17 2.29 9.13
N ARG A 8 2.09 2.92 7.95
CA ARG A 8 1.12 3.99 7.66
C ARG A 8 -0.29 3.41 7.47
N LYS A 9 -1.31 4.03 8.08
CA LYS A 9 -2.72 3.59 7.98
C LYS A 9 -3.39 3.96 6.65
N LEU A 10 -2.88 4.97 5.94
CA LEU A 10 -3.40 5.44 4.65
C LEU A 10 -4.92 5.72 4.60
N ASN A 11 -5.52 5.99 5.77
CA ASN A 11 -6.97 6.13 5.99
C ASN A 11 -7.82 4.99 5.38
N ARG A 12 -7.30 3.76 5.41
CA ARG A 12 -7.91 2.56 4.80
C ARG A 12 -7.92 1.39 5.78
N THR A 13 -8.87 0.45 5.62
CA THR A 13 -8.92 -0.81 6.39
C THR A 13 -7.74 -1.73 6.03
N HIS A 14 -7.57 -2.82 6.79
CA HIS A 14 -6.51 -3.78 6.53
C HIS A 14 -6.68 -4.47 5.17
N GLU A 15 -7.90 -4.89 4.86
CA GLU A 15 -8.28 -5.54 3.59
C GLU A 15 -8.01 -4.61 2.41
N HIS A 16 -8.41 -3.34 2.52
CA HIS A 16 -8.19 -2.37 1.47
C HIS A 16 -6.70 -2.11 1.23
N ARG A 17 -5.89 -2.01 2.30
CA ARG A 17 -4.43 -1.86 2.15
C ARG A 17 -3.80 -3.09 1.51
N LYS A 18 -4.23 -4.30 1.87
CA LYS A 18 -3.76 -5.55 1.26
C LYS A 18 -3.99 -5.54 -0.25
N ALA A 19 -5.21 -5.20 -0.69
CA ALA A 19 -5.55 -5.11 -2.11
C ALA A 19 -4.77 -3.99 -2.83
N MET A 20 -4.69 -2.80 -2.22
CA MET A 20 -3.96 -1.66 -2.78
C MET A 20 -2.48 -2.00 -3.02
N PHE A 21 -1.80 -2.63 -2.06
CA PHE A 21 -0.40 -3.02 -2.22
C PHE A 21 -0.20 -4.11 -3.27
N ALA A 22 -1.10 -5.10 -3.36
CA ALA A 22 -1.05 -6.13 -4.39
C ALA A 22 -1.17 -5.52 -5.80
N ASN A 23 -2.13 -4.61 -5.98
CA ASN A 23 -2.35 -3.96 -7.29
C ASN A 23 -1.16 -3.06 -7.67
N MET A 24 -0.64 -2.26 -6.74
CA MET A 24 0.53 -1.41 -7.02
C MET A 24 1.78 -2.24 -7.35
N ALA A 25 2.00 -3.37 -6.68
CA ALA A 25 3.10 -4.26 -6.99
C ALA A 25 2.95 -4.87 -8.40
N GLY A 26 1.74 -5.32 -8.77
CA GLY A 26 1.45 -5.82 -10.12
C GLY A 26 1.70 -4.74 -11.19
N SER A 27 1.12 -3.55 -11.02
CA SER A 27 1.31 -2.45 -11.97
C SER A 27 2.76 -1.99 -12.09
N LEU A 28 3.55 -2.05 -11.00
CA LEU A 28 4.98 -1.72 -11.06
C LEU A 28 5.76 -2.75 -11.87
N ILE A 29 5.40 -4.03 -11.79
CA ILE A 29 6.02 -5.09 -12.60
C ILE A 29 5.63 -4.93 -14.07
N GLU A 30 4.37 -4.61 -14.36
CA GLU A 30 3.86 -4.49 -15.73
C GLU A 30 4.33 -3.22 -16.46
N HIS A 31 4.44 -2.11 -15.74
CA HIS A 31 4.71 -0.80 -16.34
C HIS A 31 6.09 -0.24 -16.01
N GLU A 32 6.88 -0.94 -15.19
CA GLU A 32 8.23 -0.59 -14.71
C GLU A 32 8.34 0.73 -13.92
N GLN A 33 7.33 1.60 -14.02
CA GLN A 33 7.18 2.84 -13.30
C GLN A 33 5.69 3.13 -13.10
N ILE A 34 5.33 3.55 -11.89
CA ILE A 34 3.98 4.02 -11.56
C ILE A 34 4.07 5.32 -10.77
N LYS A 35 3.02 6.14 -10.87
CA LYS A 35 2.86 7.34 -10.04
C LYS A 35 1.83 7.03 -8.96
N THR A 36 2.22 7.17 -7.70
CA THR A 36 1.43 6.84 -6.50
C THR A 36 1.17 8.03 -5.62
#